data_AF-A0A9W4WDN6-F1
#
_entry.id   AF-A0A9W4WDN6-F1
#
_cell.length_a   1.000
_cell.length_b   1.000
_cell.length_c   1.000
_cell.angle_alpha   90.00
_cell.angle_beta   90.00
_cell.angle_gamma   90.00
#
_symmetry.space_group_name_H-M   'P 1'
#
loop_
_entity.id
_entity.type
_entity.pdbx_description
1 polymer ?
#
loop_
_entity_poly.entity_id
_entity_poly.type
_entity_poly.pdbx_seq_one_letter_code
_entity_poly.pdbx_strand_id
1 'polypeptide(L)'
;MAQGIGLYLSIYRAVKGAGASVPFPGYEHGYHSTHSDTFQDILSKMEIYAALNPEKCGNGAVFNMADGKTVSWSQVWPGLCAHFGLTGEGPGAKSVKMEDFVKEHRDVWTALAKEHGLDEKLIGKQGWRIPTSCWSREVGFAEEIDTVDGYVVSWERMRAARQLPPLK
;
A
#
# COMPACT_ATOMS: atom_id res chain seq x y z
N MET A 1 1.15 -2.57 -3.99
CA MET A 1 0.02 -2.61 -3.03
C MET A 1 -0.54 -1.22 -2.74
N ALA A 2 0.33 -0.23 -2.47
CA ALA A 2 -0.04 1.14 -2.13
C ALA A 2 -1.11 1.77 -3.05
N GLN A 3 -1.00 1.65 -4.37
CA GLN A 3 -1.96 2.25 -5.29
C GLN A 3 -3.40 1.75 -5.08
N GLY A 4 -3.60 0.43 -4.96
CA GLY A 4 -4.93 -0.16 -4.75
C GLY A 4 -5.55 0.27 -3.42
N ILE A 5 -4.77 0.28 -2.34
CA ILE A 5 -5.23 0.74 -1.02
C ILE A 5 -5.56 2.25 -1.07
N GLY A 6 -4.71 3.05 -1.70
CA GLY A 6 -4.92 4.50 -1.83
C GLY A 6 -6.18 4.85 -2.62
N LEU A 7 -6.45 4.13 -3.71
CA LEU A 7 -7.70 4.26 -4.48
C LEU A 7 -8.91 3.88 -3.62
N TYR A 8 -8.85 2.73 -2.95
CA TYR A 8 -9.92 2.26 -2.08
C TYR A 8 -10.25 3.29 -0.99
N LEU A 9 -9.26 3.77 -0.23
CA LEU A 9 -9.47 4.73 0.86
C LEU A 9 -9.95 6.10 0.35
N SER A 10 -9.47 6.56 -0.81
CA SER A 10 -9.93 7.79 -1.43
C SER A 10 -11.42 7.73 -1.79
N ILE A 11 -11.84 6.63 -2.42
CA ILE A 11 -13.24 6.40 -2.78
C ILE A 11 -14.08 6.21 -1.52
N TYR A 12 -13.59 5.44 -0.55
CA TYR A 12 -14.29 5.19 0.71
C TYR A 12 -14.60 6.50 1.44
N ARG A 13 -13.60 7.39 1.55
CA ARG A 13 -13.77 8.72 2.12
C ARG A 13 -14.80 9.57 1.37
N ALA A 14 -14.80 9.52 0.05
CA ALA A 14 -15.77 10.28 -0.74
C ALA A 14 -17.20 9.75 -0.58
N VAL A 15 -17.36 8.43 -0.43
CA VAL A 15 -18.67 7.78 -0.23
C VAL A 15 -19.19 7.95 1.19
N LYS A 16 -18.35 7.75 2.21
CA LYS A 16 -18.75 7.68 3.62
C LYS A 16 -18.47 8.95 4.42
N GLY A 17 -17.67 9.87 3.87
CA GLY A 17 -17.26 11.11 4.52
C GLY A 17 -15.95 10.98 5.32
N ALA A 18 -15.45 12.14 5.76
CA ALA A 18 -14.29 12.21 6.65
C ALA A 18 -14.64 11.72 8.05
N GLY A 19 -13.70 11.07 8.72
CA GLY A 19 -13.87 10.48 10.05
C GLY A 19 -14.63 9.14 10.05
N ALA A 20 -15.03 8.62 8.88
CA ALA A 20 -15.72 7.35 8.79
C ALA A 20 -14.81 6.19 9.22
N SER A 21 -15.41 5.21 9.91
CA SER A 21 -14.76 3.95 10.25
C SER A 21 -14.62 3.05 9.02
N VAL A 22 -13.43 2.48 8.82
CA VAL A 22 -13.11 1.60 7.71
C VAL A 22 -12.69 0.24 8.28
N PRO A 23 -13.56 -0.79 8.21
CA PRO A 23 -13.18 -2.12 8.61
C PRO A 23 -12.09 -2.65 7.66
N PHE A 24 -11.14 -3.40 8.20
CA PHE A 24 -10.11 -4.03 7.39
C PHE A 24 -10.76 -4.93 6.29
N PRO A 25 -10.41 -4.73 5.00
CA PRO A 25 -11.04 -5.43 3.87
C PRO A 25 -10.46 -6.83 3.67
N GLY A 26 -10.44 -7.62 4.74
CA GLY A 26 -9.90 -8.98 4.80
C GLY A 26 -10.53 -9.79 5.94
N TYR A 27 -9.92 -10.92 6.29
CA TYR A 27 -10.38 -11.79 7.38
C TYR A 27 -9.55 -11.58 8.64
N GLU A 28 -10.13 -11.91 9.80
CA GLU A 28 -9.48 -11.79 11.13
C GLU A 28 -8.10 -12.45 11.17
N HIS A 29 -7.98 -13.64 10.57
CA HIS A 29 -6.70 -14.34 10.52
C HIS A 29 -5.64 -13.52 9.78
N GLY A 30 -5.99 -12.93 8.62
CA GLY A 30 -5.07 -12.11 7.83
C GLY A 30 -4.73 -10.77 8.52
N TYR A 31 -5.66 -10.24 9.31
CA TYR A 31 -5.47 -8.99 10.04
C TYR A 31 -4.38 -9.09 11.12
N HIS A 32 -4.33 -10.22 11.84
CA HIS A 32 -3.33 -10.46 12.88
C HIS A 32 -2.09 -11.20 12.39
N SER A 33 -2.11 -11.72 11.16
CA SER A 33 -0.95 -12.39 10.58
C SER A 33 0.19 -11.39 10.31
N THR A 34 1.40 -11.81 10.63
CA THR A 34 2.61 -11.03 10.33
C THR A 34 3.01 -11.16 8.87
N HIS A 35 3.46 -10.08 8.28
CA HIS A 35 3.99 -9.98 6.93
C HIS A 35 5.16 -9.00 6.89
N SER A 36 5.89 -8.99 5.78
CA SER A 36 6.91 -7.98 5.49
C SER A 36 6.59 -7.34 4.16
N ASP A 37 6.68 -6.02 4.12
CA ASP A 37 6.51 -5.24 2.89
C ASP A 37 7.88 -4.86 2.30
N THR A 38 7.88 -4.48 1.03
CA THR A 38 9.07 -4.01 0.33
C THR A 38 8.75 -2.68 -0.38
N PHE A 39 9.29 -1.60 0.16
CA PHE A 39 9.25 -0.26 -0.36
C PHE A 39 10.23 -0.14 -1.52
N GLN A 40 9.74 0.47 -2.60
CA GLN A 40 10.46 0.55 -3.87
C GLN A 40 11.82 1.24 -3.73
N ASP A 41 11.96 2.27 -2.89
CA ASP A 41 13.25 2.96 -2.75
C ASP A 41 14.28 2.07 -2.03
N ILE A 42 13.85 1.30 -1.03
CA ILE A 42 14.73 0.35 -0.33
C ILE A 42 15.17 -0.74 -1.29
N LEU A 43 14.25 -1.27 -2.10
CA LEU A 43 14.57 -2.23 -3.15
C LEU A 43 15.56 -1.65 -4.18
N SER A 44 15.30 -0.46 -4.72
CA SER A 44 16.18 0.18 -5.69
C SER A 44 17.56 0.50 -5.11
N LYS A 45 17.65 0.91 -3.84
CA LYS A 45 18.93 1.11 -3.16
C LYS A 45 19.69 -0.20 -2.99
N MET A 46 18.99 -1.30 -2.67
CA MET A 46 19.60 -2.63 -2.61
C MET A 46 20.13 -3.08 -3.97
N GLU A 47 19.37 -2.85 -5.05
CA GLU A 47 19.81 -3.15 -6.42
C GLU A 47 21.07 -2.36 -6.79
N ILE A 48 21.11 -1.06 -6.49
CA ILE A 48 22.29 -0.21 -6.69
C ILE A 48 23.47 -0.71 -5.84
N TYR A 49 23.23 -1.03 -4.57
CA TYR A 49 24.26 -1.56 -3.66
C TYR A 49 24.86 -2.86 -4.19
N ALA A 50 24.03 -3.78 -4.66
CA ALA A 50 24.46 -5.05 -5.25
C ALA A 50 25.28 -4.85 -6.52
N ALA A 51 24.86 -3.91 -7.39
CA ALA A 51 25.60 -3.58 -8.60
C ALA A 51 26.98 -2.96 -8.32
N LEU A 52 27.11 -2.20 -7.23
CA LEU A 52 28.35 -1.53 -6.85
C LEU A 52 29.28 -2.36 -5.94
N ASN A 53 28.80 -3.48 -5.36
CA ASN A 53 29.59 -4.35 -4.48
C ASN A 53 29.50 -5.82 -4.91
N PRO A 54 29.83 -6.17 -6.17
CA PRO A 54 29.65 -7.53 -6.69
C PRO A 54 30.41 -8.58 -5.87
N GLU A 55 31.57 -8.25 -5.32
CA GLU A 55 32.37 -9.14 -4.46
C GLU A 55 31.70 -9.43 -3.11
N LYS A 56 30.95 -8.48 -2.55
CA LYS A 56 30.20 -8.68 -1.30
C LYS A 56 28.83 -9.32 -1.53
N CYS A 57 28.26 -9.11 -2.72
CA CYS A 57 26.95 -9.60 -3.12
C CYS A 57 27.03 -10.88 -3.96
N GLY A 58 28.10 -11.68 -3.78
CA GLY A 58 28.19 -13.03 -4.33
C GLY A 58 28.27 -13.12 -5.86
N ASN A 59 28.57 -12.00 -6.55
CA ASN A 59 28.82 -11.91 -7.99
C ASN A 59 27.76 -12.61 -8.87
N GLY A 60 26.49 -12.21 -8.71
CA GLY A 60 25.35 -12.81 -9.41
C GLY A 60 24.45 -13.70 -8.54
N ALA A 61 24.59 -13.58 -7.21
CA ALA A 61 23.71 -14.27 -6.27
C ALA A 61 22.30 -13.66 -6.24
N VAL A 62 21.33 -14.46 -5.75
CA VAL A 62 19.93 -14.08 -5.63
C VAL A 62 19.62 -13.73 -4.17
N PHE A 63 18.96 -12.60 -3.95
CA PHE A 63 18.57 -12.11 -2.63
C PHE A 63 17.08 -11.78 -2.60
N ASN A 64 16.40 -12.02 -1.48
CA ASN A 64 15.09 -11.43 -1.21
C ASN A 64 15.29 -10.10 -0.46
N MET A 65 14.33 -9.19 -0.61
CA MET A 65 14.39 -7.87 0.02
C MET A 65 13.04 -7.50 0.62
N ALA A 66 13.06 -7.02 1.86
CA ALA A 66 11.92 -6.48 2.59
C ALA A 66 12.38 -5.35 3.51
N ASP A 67 11.47 -4.45 3.88
CA ASP A 67 11.73 -3.15 4.53
C ASP A 67 12.32 -3.22 5.94
N GLY A 68 12.41 -4.40 6.53
CA GLY A 68 12.95 -4.62 7.87
C GLY A 68 12.11 -5.61 8.66
N LYS A 69 11.63 -5.18 9.83
CA LYS A 69 10.83 -6.00 10.75
C LYS A 69 9.50 -6.42 10.14
N THR A 70 9.03 -7.59 10.54
CA THR A 70 7.66 -8.02 10.25
C THR A 70 6.64 -7.16 11.00
N VAL A 71 5.52 -6.89 10.34
CA VAL A 71 4.37 -6.13 10.87
C VAL A 71 3.09 -6.92 10.66
N SER A 72 2.02 -6.59 11.38
CA SER A 72 0.67 -7.09 11.10
C SER A 72 -0.22 -5.99 10.52
N TRP A 73 -1.27 -6.38 9.80
CA TRP A 73 -2.28 -5.40 9.35
C TRP A 73 -2.97 -4.70 10.51
N SER A 74 -3.08 -5.35 11.68
CA SER A 74 -3.58 -4.72 12.90
C SER A 74 -2.73 -3.58 13.44
N GLN A 75 -1.43 -3.55 13.13
CA GLN A 75 -0.54 -2.45 13.46
C GLN A 75 -0.56 -1.35 12.40
N VAL A 76 -0.67 -1.72 11.13
CA VAL A 76 -0.50 -0.81 9.98
C VAL A 76 -1.81 -0.13 9.58
N TRP A 77 -2.92 -0.87 9.53
CA TRP A 77 -4.20 -0.41 8.99
C TRP A 77 -4.75 0.87 9.63
N PRO A 78 -4.74 1.04 10.97
CA PRO A 78 -5.20 2.27 11.58
C PRO A 78 -4.40 3.51 11.12
N GLY A 79 -3.08 3.38 10.98
CA GLY A 79 -2.21 4.46 10.49
C GLY A 79 -2.49 4.81 9.03
N LEU A 80 -2.69 3.81 8.18
CA LEU A 80 -3.07 4.00 6.78
C LEU A 80 -4.40 4.76 6.65
N CYS A 81 -5.43 4.36 7.39
CA CYS A 81 -6.72 5.03 7.38
C CYS A 81 -6.63 6.47 7.93
N ALA A 82 -5.86 6.67 9.00
CA ALA A 82 -5.67 7.97 9.62
C ALA A 82 -5.09 8.99 8.64
N HIS A 83 -4.17 8.57 7.75
CA HIS A 83 -3.64 9.45 6.69
C HIS A 83 -4.72 10.03 5.79
N PHE A 84 -5.78 9.26 5.51
CA PHE A 84 -6.92 9.73 4.71
C PHE A 84 -7.97 10.48 5.54
N GLY A 85 -7.72 10.71 6.84
CA GLY A 85 -8.70 11.25 7.77
C GLY A 85 -9.88 10.30 8.03
N LEU A 86 -9.59 8.99 8.06
CA LEU A 86 -10.53 7.91 8.36
C LEU A 86 -10.07 7.16 9.61
N THR A 87 -10.96 6.36 10.20
CA THR A 87 -10.64 5.54 11.38
C THR A 87 -10.53 4.08 10.97
N GLY A 88 -9.33 3.48 11.04
CA GLY A 88 -9.15 2.08 10.69
C GLY A 88 -9.60 1.16 11.82
N GLU A 89 -10.44 0.17 11.50
CA GLU A 89 -10.93 -0.84 12.43
C GLU A 89 -10.54 -2.25 11.98
N GLY A 90 -10.66 -3.23 12.89
CA GLY A 90 -10.54 -4.64 12.54
C GLY A 90 -11.58 -5.08 11.50
N PRO A 91 -11.46 -6.31 10.96
CA PRO A 91 -12.37 -6.78 9.94
C PRO A 91 -13.78 -6.96 10.52
N GLY A 92 -14.79 -6.55 9.75
CA GLY A 92 -16.19 -6.72 10.12
C GLY A 92 -16.67 -8.16 9.96
N ALA A 93 -17.87 -8.45 10.47
CA ALA A 93 -18.50 -9.78 10.38
C ALA A 93 -18.64 -10.31 8.94
N LYS A 94 -18.72 -9.41 7.95
CA LYS A 94 -18.65 -9.73 6.53
C LYS A 94 -17.49 -8.95 5.90
N SER A 95 -16.45 -9.68 5.49
CA SER A 95 -15.33 -9.10 4.78
C SER A 95 -15.78 -8.64 3.38
N VAL A 96 -15.58 -7.37 3.07
CA VAL A 96 -15.80 -6.81 1.73
C VAL A 96 -14.43 -6.64 1.08
N LYS A 97 -14.23 -7.24 -0.09
CA LYS A 97 -12.98 -7.06 -0.84
C LYS A 97 -12.89 -5.62 -1.34
N MET A 98 -11.70 -5.04 -1.31
CA MET A 98 -11.46 -3.69 -1.84
C MET A 98 -11.93 -3.55 -3.30
N GLU A 99 -11.65 -4.56 -4.13
CA GLU A 99 -12.03 -4.57 -5.55
C GLU A 99 -13.54 -4.46 -5.74
N ASP A 100 -14.33 -5.17 -4.93
CA ASP A 100 -15.78 -5.18 -5.05
C ASP A 100 -16.36 -3.81 -4.66
N PHE A 101 -15.86 -3.22 -3.57
CA PHE A 101 -16.25 -1.86 -3.16
C PHE A 101 -15.89 -0.80 -4.20
N VAL A 102 -14.69 -0.87 -4.79
CA VAL A 102 -14.26 0.08 -5.82
C VAL A 102 -15.06 -0.08 -7.11
N LYS A 103 -15.43 -1.31 -7.48
CA LYS A 103 -16.31 -1.58 -8.63
C LYS A 103 -17.72 -1.03 -8.41
N GLU A 104 -18.28 -1.21 -7.21
CA GLU A 104 -19.60 -0.71 -6.85
C GLU A 104 -19.67 0.82 -6.89
N HIS A 105 -18.59 1.51 -6.48
CA HIS A 105 -18.49 2.97 -6.42
C HIS A 105 -17.66 3.59 -7.56
N ARG A 106 -17.68 2.95 -8.74
CA ARG A 106 -16.93 3.41 -9.93
C ARG A 106 -17.39 4.79 -10.42
N ASP A 107 -18.67 5.08 -10.28
CA ASP A 107 -19.27 6.38 -10.60
C ASP A 107 -18.66 7.49 -9.72
N VAL A 108 -18.47 7.22 -8.43
CA VAL A 108 -17.81 8.15 -7.49
C VAL A 108 -16.36 8.39 -7.87
N TRP A 109 -15.61 7.34 -8.24
CA TRP A 109 -14.26 7.52 -8.78
C TRP A 109 -14.24 8.38 -10.04
N THR A 110 -15.16 8.13 -10.98
CA THR A 110 -15.26 8.92 -12.22
C THR A 110 -15.49 10.40 -11.92
N ALA A 111 -16.37 10.71 -10.96
CA ALA A 111 -16.63 12.07 -10.54
C ALA A 111 -15.39 12.73 -9.92
N LEU A 112 -14.72 12.06 -8.98
CA LEU A 112 -13.48 12.55 -8.35
C LEU A 112 -12.36 12.74 -9.38
N ALA A 113 -12.21 11.81 -10.30
CA ALA A 113 -11.20 11.86 -11.34
C ALA A 113 -11.45 13.07 -12.26
N LYS A 114 -12.71 13.32 -12.64
CA LYS A 114 -13.07 14.49 -13.44
C LYS A 114 -12.85 15.81 -12.69
N GLU A 115 -13.21 15.87 -11.41
CA GLU A 115 -13.02 17.06 -10.55
C GLU A 115 -11.55 17.43 -10.41
N HIS A 116 -10.67 16.45 -10.20
CA HIS A 116 -9.25 16.67 -9.93
C HIS A 116 -8.33 16.44 -11.15
N GLY A 117 -8.88 16.17 -12.33
CA GLY A 117 -8.11 15.94 -13.56
C GLY A 117 -7.25 14.67 -13.54
N LEU A 118 -7.76 13.58 -12.95
CA LEU A 118 -7.11 12.27 -12.85
C LEU A 118 -7.56 11.32 -14.00
N ASP A 119 -6.85 10.21 -14.19
CA ASP A 119 -7.25 9.17 -15.16
C ASP A 119 -8.46 8.36 -14.65
N GLU A 120 -9.63 8.56 -15.25
CA GLU A 120 -10.86 7.81 -14.97
C GLU A 120 -10.69 6.28 -15.13
N LYS A 121 -9.78 5.84 -16.01
CA LYS A 121 -9.56 4.42 -16.31
C LYS A 121 -8.59 3.74 -15.34
N LEU A 122 -8.02 4.48 -14.39
CA LEU A 122 -6.98 3.99 -13.48
C LEU A 122 -7.42 2.74 -12.69
N ILE A 123 -8.64 2.75 -12.15
CA ILE A 123 -9.21 1.63 -11.39
C ILE A 123 -9.31 0.33 -12.21
N GLY A 124 -9.45 0.42 -13.53
CA GLY A 124 -9.54 -0.74 -14.43
C GLY A 124 -8.17 -1.31 -14.81
N LYS A 125 -7.10 -0.51 -14.65
CA LYS A 125 -5.70 -0.94 -14.86
C LYS A 125 -5.08 -1.52 -13.59
N GLN A 126 -5.69 -1.25 -12.42
CA GLN A 126 -5.17 -1.69 -11.14
C GLN A 126 -5.17 -3.22 -11.03
N GLY A 127 -4.01 -3.80 -10.74
CA GLY A 127 -3.91 -5.18 -10.29
C GLY A 127 -4.32 -5.28 -8.82
N TRP A 128 -5.48 -5.89 -8.53
CA TRP A 128 -6.00 -6.09 -7.17
C TRP A 128 -5.40 -7.31 -6.45
N ARG A 129 -4.60 -8.11 -7.16
CA ARG A 129 -4.00 -9.34 -6.62
C ARG A 129 -2.76 -9.01 -5.78
N ILE A 130 -2.78 -9.41 -4.52
CA ILE A 130 -1.65 -9.31 -3.60
C ILE A 130 -0.81 -10.59 -3.70
N PRO A 131 0.49 -10.53 -4.06
CA PRO A 131 1.38 -11.68 -3.96
C PRO A 131 1.73 -11.98 -2.50
N THR A 132 1.87 -13.27 -2.17
CA THR A 132 2.23 -13.78 -0.84
C THR A 132 3.73 -13.60 -0.53
N SER A 133 4.02 -13.30 0.73
CA SER A 133 5.33 -12.93 1.30
C SER A 133 6.49 -13.90 1.01
N CYS A 134 7.70 -13.37 0.81
CA CYS A 134 8.97 -14.11 0.86
C CYS A 134 9.95 -13.48 1.86
N TRP A 135 10.72 -14.32 2.57
CA TRP A 135 11.76 -13.91 3.54
C TRP A 135 13.14 -13.97 2.90
N SER A 136 14.02 -12.98 3.13
CA SER A 136 15.43 -13.20 3.49
C SER A 136 16.16 -11.87 3.79
N ARG A 137 17.30 -11.97 4.49
CA ARG A 137 18.43 -11.01 4.43
C ARG A 137 19.70 -11.68 4.98
N GLU A 138 20.82 -11.57 4.25
CA GLU A 138 22.19 -11.73 4.79
C GLU A 138 23.26 -11.19 3.80
N VAL A 139 23.39 -9.86 3.64
CA VAL A 139 24.50 -9.21 2.87
C VAL A 139 24.94 -7.82 3.39
N GLY A 140 24.67 -7.49 4.65
CA GLY A 140 25.16 -6.25 5.27
C GLY A 140 24.49 -4.95 4.81
N PHE A 141 23.45 -5.01 3.97
CA PHE A 141 22.58 -3.87 3.67
C PHE A 141 21.58 -3.68 4.83
N ALA A 142 21.61 -2.54 5.52
CA ALA A 142 20.89 -2.30 6.77
C ALA A 142 19.85 -1.15 6.71
N GLU A 143 19.53 -0.63 5.53
CA GLU A 143 18.46 0.37 5.42
C GLU A 143 17.08 -0.24 5.71
N GLU A 144 16.25 0.52 6.42
CA GLU A 144 14.89 0.17 6.84
C GLU A 144 13.99 1.42 6.75
N ILE A 145 12.69 1.21 6.64
CA ILE A 145 11.66 2.27 6.69
C ILE A 145 10.45 1.77 7.48
N ASP A 146 9.79 2.66 8.23
CA ASP A 146 8.50 2.32 8.82
C ASP A 146 7.48 2.03 7.72
N THR A 147 6.70 0.96 7.89
CA THR A 147 5.76 0.52 6.85
C THR A 147 4.72 1.58 6.54
N VAL A 148 4.14 2.23 7.54
CA VAL A 148 3.13 3.29 7.34
C VAL A 148 3.76 4.46 6.60
N ASP A 149 4.95 4.89 7.00
CA ASP A 149 5.67 5.97 6.31
C ASP A 149 5.97 5.63 4.84
N GLY A 150 6.35 4.38 4.53
CA GLY A 150 6.54 3.91 3.16
C GLY A 150 5.28 4.01 2.29
N TYR A 151 4.11 3.69 2.85
CA TYR A 151 2.82 3.91 2.17
C TYR A 151 2.52 5.39 1.99
N VAL A 152 2.73 6.21 3.02
CA VAL A 152 2.49 7.67 2.97
C VAL A 152 3.33 8.31 1.89
N VAL A 153 4.65 8.05 1.87
CA VAL A 153 5.56 8.57 0.84
C VAL A 153 5.12 8.13 -0.56
N SER A 154 4.71 6.87 -0.72
CA SER A 154 4.17 6.37 -1.99
C SER A 154 2.94 7.15 -2.43
N TRP A 155 2.00 7.40 -1.52
CA TRP A 155 0.78 8.13 -1.84
C TRP A 155 1.01 9.61 -2.13
N GLU A 156 1.91 10.27 -1.42
CA GLU A 156 2.28 11.66 -1.73
C GLU A 156 2.91 11.78 -3.12
N ARG A 157 3.77 10.82 -3.51
CA ARG A 157 4.31 10.76 -4.87
C ARG A 157 3.21 10.50 -5.92
N MET A 158 2.26 9.60 -5.63
CA MET A 158 1.11 9.36 -6.50
C MET A 158 0.23 10.60 -6.65
N ARG A 159 0.01 11.38 -5.59
CA ARG A 159 -0.70 12.67 -5.64
C ARG A 159 0.04 13.69 -6.50
N ALA A 160 1.36 13.83 -6.29
CA ALA A 160 2.20 14.69 -7.13
C ALA A 160 2.14 14.29 -8.62
N ALA A 161 2.03 12.99 -8.90
CA ALA A 161 1.87 12.43 -10.24
C ALA A 161 0.41 12.42 -10.75
N ARG A 162 -0.55 13.02 -10.04
CA ARG A 162 -1.99 13.05 -10.38
C ARG A 162 -2.63 11.67 -10.58
N GLN A 163 -2.22 10.70 -9.76
CA GLN A 163 -2.81 9.36 -9.72
C GLN A 163 -3.82 9.19 -8.58
N LEU A 164 -3.72 10.00 -7.52
CA LEU A 164 -4.65 10.05 -6.40
C LEU A 164 -5.17 11.47 -6.20
N PRO A 165 -6.40 11.64 -5.69
CA PRO A 165 -6.93 12.94 -5.34
C PRO A 165 -6.20 13.56 -4.14
N PRO A 166 -6.23 14.90 -4.00
CA PRO A 166 -5.70 15.59 -2.84
C PRO A 166 -6.50 15.24 -1.56
N LEU A 167 -5.82 15.25 -0.40
CA LEU A 167 -6.43 14.98 0.91
C LEU A 167 -6.95 16.28 1.55
N LYS A 168 -7.90 16.95 0.87
CA LYS A 168 -8.21 18.38 1.06
C LYS A 168 -7.06 19.32 0.70
#